data_AF-A0A0F2QL22-F1
#
_entry.id   AF-A0A0F2QL22-F1
#
_cell.length_a   1.000
_cell.length_b   1.000
_cell.length_c   1.000
_cell.angle_alpha   90.00
_cell.angle_beta   90.00
_cell.angle_gamma   90.00
#
_symmetry.space_group_name_H-M   'P 1'
#
loop_
_entity.id
_entity.type
_entity.pdbx_description
1 polymer ?
#
loop_
_entity_poly.entity_id
_entity_poly.type
_entity_poly.pdbx_seq_one_letter_code
_entity_poly.pdbx_strand_id
1 'polypeptide(L)'
;MLIALLAESAAHGDAAPAFPPFETWHMPGQLFWLAILFTTLYLAMSRWILPKLSDTLEKRSDRIASDLDQAARLNDQATEAQQALELRIAQARNKARETSEKAHQKMEAEMAAETARVDAEIGKKLEAADARIDTLRATAMKNVEQIAIDTTAAMTARFGLKSSAADLKSAVSAAMGKK
;
A
#
# COMPACT_ATOMS: atom_id res chain seq x y z
N MET A 1 -43.78 -7.59 -81.18
CA MET A 1 -44.89 -8.47 -81.63
C MET A 1 -46.10 -8.15 -80.75
N LEU A 2 -47.14 -7.44 -81.14
CA LEU A 2 -47.50 -6.57 -82.28
C LEU A 2 -47.82 -5.21 -81.63
N ILE A 3 -47.39 -4.04 -82.11
CA ILE A 3 -47.75 -3.40 -83.38
C ILE A 3 -46.54 -2.55 -83.78
N ALA A 4 -45.93 -2.93 -84.89
CA ALA A 4 -45.07 -2.07 -85.66
C ALA A 4 -45.96 -1.17 -86.51
N LEU A 5 -45.87 0.14 -86.33
CA LEU A 5 -45.94 1.11 -87.44
C LEU A 5 -45.47 2.47 -86.95
N LEU A 6 -44.15 2.58 -86.79
CA LEU A 6 -43.48 3.87 -86.95
C LEU A 6 -43.40 4.13 -88.46
N ALA A 7 -43.66 5.39 -88.83
CA ALA A 7 -43.35 6.02 -90.11
C ALA A 7 -44.33 5.78 -91.27
N GLU A 8 -45.31 6.67 -91.40
CA GLU A 8 -45.75 7.20 -92.70
C GLU A 8 -46.07 8.69 -92.52
N SER A 9 -45.52 9.51 -93.42
CA SER A 9 -45.86 10.89 -93.79
C SER A 9 -45.87 12.02 -92.75
N ALA A 10 -44.74 12.73 -92.70
CA ALA A 10 -44.69 14.14 -92.32
C ALA A 10 -45.22 15.03 -93.46
N ALA A 11 -46.02 16.04 -93.07
CA ALA A 11 -46.36 17.31 -93.72
C ALA A 11 -47.87 17.44 -93.97
N HIS A 12 -48.52 18.39 -93.28
CA HIS A 12 -49.44 19.42 -93.82
C HIS A 12 -49.67 20.44 -92.70
N GLY A 13 -49.50 21.73 -93.02
CA GLY A 13 -49.70 22.84 -92.09
C GLY A 13 -51.17 23.03 -91.78
N ASP A 14 -51.54 22.71 -90.55
CA ASP A 14 -52.59 23.29 -89.72
C ASP A 14 -52.09 23.09 -88.30
N ALA A 15 -52.27 24.07 -87.41
CA ALA A 15 -51.76 24.01 -86.04
C ALA A 15 -52.13 22.65 -85.41
N ALA A 16 -51.13 21.83 -85.07
CA ALA A 16 -51.36 20.62 -84.29
C ALA A 16 -52.20 21.04 -83.07
N PRO A 17 -53.36 20.39 -82.79
CA PRO A 17 -54.19 20.78 -81.68
C PRO A 17 -53.29 20.87 -80.45
N ALA A 18 -53.22 22.07 -79.87
CA ALA A 18 -52.37 22.34 -78.72
C ALA A 18 -52.58 21.20 -77.74
N PHE A 19 -51.49 20.54 -77.33
CA PHE A 19 -51.59 19.36 -76.47
C PHE A 19 -52.55 19.70 -75.33
N PRO A 20 -53.74 19.06 -75.24
CA PRO A 20 -54.85 19.55 -74.42
C PRO A 20 -54.50 19.90 -72.96
N PRO A 21 -53.50 19.24 -72.32
CA PRO A 21 -53.00 19.62 -70.99
C PRO A 21 -52.36 21.02 -70.85
N PHE A 22 -51.92 21.66 -71.94
CA PHE A 22 -51.21 22.95 -71.89
C PHE A 22 -52.05 24.14 -72.39
N GLU A 23 -53.37 23.95 -72.52
CA GLU A 23 -54.27 25.07 -72.78
C GLU A 23 -54.41 25.97 -71.54
N THR A 24 -54.09 27.26 -71.70
CA THR A 24 -53.96 28.24 -70.61
C THR A 24 -55.24 28.50 -69.83
N TRP A 25 -56.39 28.09 -70.36
CA TRP A 25 -57.70 28.21 -69.71
C TRP A 25 -57.87 27.34 -68.45
N HIS A 26 -57.23 26.16 -68.42
CA HIS A 26 -57.30 25.25 -67.26
C HIS A 26 -56.23 25.52 -66.19
N MET A 27 -55.20 26.31 -66.53
CA MET A 27 -54.03 26.59 -65.70
C MET A 27 -54.36 27.33 -64.38
N PRO A 28 -55.27 28.33 -64.33
CA PRO A 28 -55.61 29.02 -63.09
C PRO A 28 -56.29 28.11 -62.06
N GLY A 29 -57.16 27.19 -62.49
CA GLY A 29 -57.82 26.23 -61.61
C GLY A 29 -56.84 25.22 -61.02
N GLN A 30 -55.90 24.72 -61.84
CA GLN A 30 -54.84 23.83 -61.38
C GLN A 30 -53.90 24.53 -60.38
N LEU A 31 -53.52 25.78 -60.65
CA LEU A 31 -52.69 26.58 -59.75
C LEU A 31 -53.39 26.90 -58.43
N PHE A 32 -54.70 27.20 -58.47
CA PHE A 32 -55.50 27.44 -57.27
C PHE A 32 -55.54 26.21 -56.35
N TRP A 33 -55.86 25.04 -56.91
CA TRP A 33 -55.87 23.80 -56.13
C TRP A 33 -54.48 23.38 -55.66
N LEU A 34 -53.46 23.56 -56.50
CA LEU A 34 -52.07 23.33 -56.12
C LEU A 34 -51.65 24.24 -54.97
N ALA A 35 -52.02 25.52 -55.00
CA ALA A 35 -51.75 26.45 -53.90
C ALA A 35 -52.44 26.02 -52.60
N ILE A 36 -53.71 25.59 -52.66
CA ILE A 36 -54.44 25.10 -51.48
C ILE A 36 -53.78 23.84 -50.91
N LEU A 37 -53.51 22.83 -51.75
CA LEU A 37 -52.91 21.58 -51.31
C LEU A 37 -51.48 21.79 -50.80
N PHE A 38 -50.69 22.57 -51.52
CA PHE A 38 -49.32 22.90 -51.11
C PHE A 38 -49.30 23.67 -49.79
N THR A 39 -50.17 24.66 -49.62
CA THR A 39 -50.27 25.42 -48.35
C THR A 39 -50.73 24.50 -47.21
N THR A 40 -51.72 23.65 -47.45
CA THR A 40 -52.20 22.70 -46.44
C THR A 40 -51.09 21.73 -46.02
N LEU A 41 -50.37 21.15 -47.00
CA LEU A 41 -49.24 20.26 -46.76
C LEU A 41 -48.10 20.98 -46.04
N TYR A 42 -47.77 22.21 -46.45
CA TYR A 42 -46.73 23.03 -45.85
C TYR A 42 -47.04 23.31 -44.38
N LEU A 43 -48.28 23.70 -44.06
CA LEU A 43 -48.71 23.93 -42.68
C LEU A 43 -48.69 22.65 -41.85
N ALA A 44 -49.11 21.51 -42.41
CA ALA A 44 -49.03 20.22 -41.73
C ALA A 44 -47.57 19.82 -41.43
N MET A 45 -46.67 20.00 -42.40
CA MET A 45 -45.24 19.70 -42.25
C MET A 45 -44.58 20.62 -41.22
N SER A 46 -44.79 21.93 -41.36
CA SER A 46 -44.25 22.97 -40.49
C SER A 46 -44.74 22.82 -39.05
N ARG A 47 -46.03 22.54 -38.85
CA ARG A 47 -46.63 22.53 -37.51
C ARG A 47 -46.54 21.19 -36.80
N TRP A 48 -46.51 20.06 -37.51
CA TRP A 48 -46.56 18.74 -36.84
C TRP A 48 -45.30 17.90 -37.03
N ILE A 49 -44.68 17.91 -38.22
CA ILE A 49 -43.59 16.99 -38.54
C ILE A 49 -42.24 17.55 -38.09
N LEU A 50 -41.95 18.82 -38.42
CA LEU A 50 -40.74 19.51 -37.98
C LEU A 50 -40.57 19.54 -36.45
N PRO A 51 -41.57 19.93 -35.63
CA PRO A 51 -41.40 19.97 -34.19
C PRO A 51 -41.15 18.58 -33.58
N LYS A 52 -41.75 17.52 -34.13
CA LYS A 52 -41.48 16.15 -33.65
C LYS A 52 -40.05 15.70 -33.93
N LEU A 53 -39.49 16.09 -35.08
CA LEU A 53 -38.10 15.80 -35.41
C LEU A 53 -37.14 16.61 -34.53
N SER A 54 -37.44 17.89 -34.29
CA SER A 54 -36.69 18.76 -33.39
C SER A 54 -36.65 18.20 -31.96
N ASP A 55 -37.80 17.82 -31.41
CA ASP A 55 -37.91 17.23 -30.06
C ASP A 55 -37.08 15.95 -29.92
N THR A 56 -37.00 15.12 -30.96
CA THR A 56 -36.16 13.91 -30.92
C THR A 56 -34.67 14.23 -30.93
N LEU A 57 -34.25 15.23 -31.71
CA LEU A 57 -32.86 15.67 -31.77
C LEU A 57 -32.43 16.32 -30.46
N GLU A 58 -33.29 17.18 -29.90
CA GLU A 58 -33.06 17.84 -28.61
C GLU A 58 -32.94 16.82 -27.48
N LYS A 59 -33.87 15.86 -27.37
CA LYS A 59 -33.77 14.76 -26.40
C LYS A 59 -32.46 13.97 -26.48
N ARG A 60 -31.96 13.71 -27.70
CA ARG A 60 -30.69 13.02 -27.88
C ARG A 60 -29.51 13.90 -27.47
N SER A 61 -29.52 15.17 -27.87
CA SER A 61 -28.51 16.14 -27.47
C SER A 61 -28.43 16.27 -25.96
N ASP A 62 -29.58 16.45 -25.30
CA ASP A 62 -29.68 16.56 -23.84
C ASP A 62 -29.20 15.28 -23.14
N ARG A 63 -29.55 14.11 -23.70
CA ARG A 63 -29.08 12.84 -23.17
C ARG A 63 -27.57 12.71 -23.26
N ILE A 64 -27.00 13.02 -24.42
CA ILE A 64 -25.54 12.98 -24.64
C ILE A 64 -24.84 13.96 -23.70
N ALA A 65 -25.35 15.19 -23.57
CA ALA A 65 -24.79 16.19 -22.66
C ALA A 65 -24.85 15.70 -21.20
N SER A 66 -26.00 15.16 -20.76
CA SER A 66 -26.16 14.60 -19.42
C SER A 66 -25.23 13.41 -19.16
N ASP A 67 -25.06 12.52 -20.14
CA ASP A 67 -24.20 11.35 -20.01
C ASP A 67 -22.71 11.77 -19.99
N LEU A 68 -22.32 12.77 -20.78
CA LEU A 68 -20.97 13.34 -20.76
C LEU A 68 -20.66 14.04 -19.43
N ASP A 69 -21.59 14.84 -18.92
CA ASP A 69 -21.45 15.48 -17.61
C ASP A 69 -21.36 14.45 -16.48
N GLN A 70 -22.14 13.37 -16.56
CA GLN A 70 -22.07 12.28 -15.59
C GLN A 70 -20.72 11.55 -15.68
N ALA A 71 -20.23 11.28 -16.89
CA ALA A 71 -18.93 10.66 -17.10
C ALA A 71 -17.79 11.54 -16.57
N ALA A 72 -17.83 12.86 -16.82
CA ALA A 72 -16.87 13.81 -16.28
C ALA A 72 -16.86 13.81 -14.74
N ARG A 73 -18.03 13.90 -14.11
CA ARG A 73 -18.14 13.82 -12.64
C ARG A 73 -17.59 12.51 -12.07
N LEU A 74 -17.87 11.38 -12.71
CA LEU A 74 -17.34 10.08 -12.29
C LEU A 74 -15.83 9.99 -12.48
N ASN A 75 -15.30 10.59 -13.54
CA ASN A 75 -13.86 10.66 -13.79
C ASN A 75 -13.14 11.52 -12.73
N ASP A 76 -13.71 12.66 -12.39
CA ASP A 76 -13.18 13.54 -11.33
C ASP A 76 -13.18 12.82 -9.98
N GLN A 77 -14.28 12.16 -9.62
CA GLN A 77 -14.37 11.36 -8.38
C GLN A 77 -13.37 10.20 -8.37
N ALA A 78 -13.17 9.51 -9.49
CA ALA A 78 -12.18 8.45 -9.59
C ALA A 78 -10.76 8.98 -9.42
N THR A 79 -10.46 10.13 -10.03
CA THR A 79 -9.15 10.80 -9.93
C THR A 79 -8.88 11.26 -8.49
N GLU A 80 -9.86 11.87 -7.83
CA GLU A 80 -9.76 12.27 -6.42
C GLU A 80 -9.56 11.05 -5.51
N ALA A 81 -10.33 9.98 -5.73
CA ALA A 81 -10.19 8.73 -4.98
C ALA A 81 -8.82 8.08 -5.19
N GLN A 82 -8.27 8.12 -6.41
CA GLN A 82 -6.94 7.61 -6.71
C GLN A 82 -5.87 8.43 -5.97
N GLN A 83 -5.94 9.76 -6.02
CA GLN A 83 -4.99 10.62 -5.29
C GLN A 83 -5.06 10.39 -3.78
N ALA A 84 -6.27 10.26 -3.23
CA ALA A 84 -6.46 9.96 -1.82
C ALA A 84 -5.87 8.58 -1.46
N LEU A 85 -6.05 7.56 -2.30
CA LEU A 85 -5.47 6.23 -2.10
C LEU A 85 -3.94 6.27 -2.13
N GLU A 86 -3.34 6.96 -3.11
CA GLU A 86 -1.90 7.12 -3.22
C GLU A 86 -1.32 7.81 -1.97
N LEU A 87 -1.97 8.88 -1.49
CA LEU A 87 -1.60 9.56 -0.26
C LEU A 87 -1.71 8.63 0.96
N ARG A 88 -2.79 7.86 1.08
CA ARG A 88 -3.00 6.90 2.17
C ARG A 88 -1.91 5.81 2.17
N ILE A 89 -1.54 5.30 1.01
CA ILE A 89 -0.46 4.30 0.88
C ILE A 89 0.88 4.92 1.28
N ALA A 90 1.18 6.14 0.85
CA ALA A 90 2.40 6.85 1.24
C ALA A 90 2.47 7.08 2.76
N GLN A 91 1.38 7.55 3.36
CA GLN A 91 1.25 7.74 4.81
C GLN A 91 1.40 6.43 5.58
N ALA A 92 0.76 5.35 5.11
CA ALA A 92 0.87 4.03 5.74
C ALA A 92 2.31 3.50 5.70
N ARG A 93 3.01 3.64 4.56
CA ARG A 93 4.43 3.26 4.42
C ARG A 93 5.32 4.06 5.36
N ASN A 94 5.11 5.37 5.47
CA ASN A 94 5.87 6.21 6.39
C ASN A 94 5.63 5.81 7.85
N LYS A 95 4.37 5.60 8.24
CA LYS A 95 4.01 5.15 9.59
C LYS A 95 4.58 3.77 9.93
N ALA A 96 4.59 2.85 8.97
CA ALA A 96 5.20 1.54 9.15
C ALA A 96 6.72 1.66 9.38
N ARG A 97 7.41 2.48 8.58
CA ARG A 97 8.85 2.76 8.78
C ARG A 97 9.13 3.39 10.13
N GLU A 98 8.36 4.41 10.50
CA GLU A 98 8.49 5.08 11.81
C GLU A 98 8.25 4.09 12.97
N THR A 99 7.25 3.23 12.86
CA THR A 99 6.95 2.22 13.88
C THR A 99 8.07 1.19 14.00
N SER A 100 8.59 0.72 12.87
CA SER A 100 9.72 -0.22 12.83
C SER A 100 10.96 0.40 13.48
N GLU A 101 11.28 1.64 13.14
CA GLU A 101 12.43 2.36 13.69
C GLU A 101 12.29 2.56 15.20
N LYS A 102 11.12 3.02 15.67
CA LYS A 102 10.85 3.14 17.11
C LYS A 102 10.93 1.81 17.84
N ALA A 103 10.46 0.73 17.23
CA ALA A 103 10.56 -0.61 17.80
C ALA A 103 12.02 -1.07 17.91
N HIS A 104 12.83 -0.85 16.88
CA HIS A 104 14.27 -1.14 16.91
C HIS A 104 15.00 -0.35 17.98
N GLN A 105 14.80 0.97 18.05
CA GLN A 105 15.41 1.82 19.06
C GLN A 105 15.02 1.41 20.49
N LYS A 106 13.74 1.09 20.70
CA LYS A 106 13.26 0.59 22.00
C LYS A 106 13.87 -0.76 22.36
N MET A 107 13.91 -1.69 21.40
CA MET A 107 14.52 -3.01 21.59
C MET A 107 16.01 -2.88 21.93
N GLU A 108 16.75 -2.03 21.22
CA GLU A 108 18.18 -1.81 21.47
C GLU A 108 18.42 -1.19 22.85
N ALA A 109 17.60 -0.23 23.26
CA ALA A 109 17.66 0.35 24.60
C ALA A 109 17.35 -0.68 25.70
N GLU A 110 16.33 -1.51 25.51
CA GLU A 110 15.97 -2.59 26.45
C GLU A 110 17.07 -3.66 26.53
N MET A 111 17.64 -4.07 25.39
CA MET A 111 18.78 -5.00 25.36
C MET A 111 19.99 -4.43 26.08
N ALA A 112 20.37 -3.17 25.81
CA ALA A 112 21.49 -2.53 26.48
C ALA A 112 21.29 -2.44 28.00
N ALA A 113 20.07 -2.10 28.44
CA ALA A 113 19.73 -2.04 29.86
C ALA A 113 19.80 -3.43 30.53
N GLU A 114 19.28 -4.47 29.87
CA GLU A 114 19.32 -5.83 30.40
C GLU A 114 20.74 -6.40 30.41
N THR A 115 21.54 -6.16 29.37
CA THR A 115 22.96 -6.52 29.34
C THR A 115 23.71 -5.86 30.49
N ALA A 116 23.54 -4.54 30.70
CA ALA A 116 24.18 -3.84 31.81
C ALA A 116 23.75 -4.39 33.18
N ARG A 117 22.47 -4.77 33.34
CA ARG A 117 21.94 -5.39 34.55
C ARG A 117 22.60 -6.76 34.80
N VAL A 118 22.65 -7.60 33.78
CA VAL A 118 23.25 -8.94 33.85
C VAL A 118 24.75 -8.85 34.12
N ASP A 119 25.46 -7.95 33.45
CA ASP A 119 26.90 -7.73 33.68
C ASP A 119 27.18 -7.29 35.12
N ALA A 120 26.35 -6.39 35.67
CA ALA A 120 26.44 -5.99 37.08
C ALA A 120 26.18 -7.15 38.05
N GLU A 121 25.21 -8.03 37.76
CA GLU A 121 24.97 -9.24 38.56
C GLU A 121 26.12 -10.25 38.46
N ILE A 122 26.69 -10.42 37.27
CA ILE A 122 27.85 -11.29 37.04
C ILE A 122 29.06 -10.76 37.81
N GLY A 123 29.32 -9.45 37.76
CA GLY A 123 30.38 -8.80 38.52
C GLY A 123 30.26 -9.06 40.03
N LYS A 124 29.06 -8.88 40.60
CA LYS A 124 28.81 -9.20 42.02
C LYS A 124 29.04 -10.67 42.36
N LYS A 125 28.66 -11.58 41.46
CA LYS A 125 28.87 -13.03 41.65
C LYS A 125 30.36 -13.39 41.59
N LEU A 126 31.11 -12.75 40.70
CA LEU A 126 32.57 -12.89 40.61
C LEU A 126 33.24 -12.41 41.90
N GLU A 127 32.93 -11.20 42.38
CA GLU A 127 33.48 -10.68 43.63
C GLU A 127 33.16 -11.60 44.83
N ALA A 128 31.92 -12.10 44.92
CA ALA A 128 31.54 -13.03 45.97
C ALA A 128 32.26 -14.39 45.86
N ALA A 129 32.49 -14.87 44.64
CA ALA A 129 33.24 -16.10 44.40
C ALA A 129 34.73 -15.92 44.77
N ASP A 130 35.34 -14.80 44.40
CA ASP A 130 36.73 -14.48 44.73
C ASP A 130 36.93 -14.38 46.25
N ALA A 131 36.04 -13.69 46.97
CA ALA A 131 36.08 -13.62 48.43
C ALA A 131 35.94 -15.02 49.08
N ARG A 132 35.11 -15.90 48.50
CA ARG A 132 34.95 -17.28 48.98
C ARG A 132 36.20 -18.12 48.70
N ILE A 133 36.82 -17.96 47.53
CA ILE A 133 38.09 -18.61 47.17
C ILE A 133 39.20 -18.20 48.13
N ASP A 134 39.33 -16.90 48.43
CA ASP A 134 40.35 -16.41 49.35
C ASP A 134 40.14 -16.91 50.79
N THR A 135 38.88 -16.96 51.25
CA THR A 135 38.54 -17.56 52.55
C THR A 135 38.88 -19.04 52.60
N LEU A 136 38.59 -19.78 51.54
CA LEU A 136 38.90 -21.20 51.43
C LEU A 136 40.42 -21.43 51.39
N ARG A 137 41.15 -20.60 50.63
CA ARG A 137 42.62 -20.60 50.58
C ARG A 137 43.22 -20.36 51.96
N ALA A 138 42.76 -19.33 52.67
CA ALA A 138 43.24 -19.03 54.02
C ALA A 138 42.98 -20.19 55.00
N THR A 139 41.80 -20.81 54.92
CA THR A 139 41.45 -21.98 55.75
C THR A 139 42.29 -23.20 55.40
N ALA A 140 42.50 -23.48 54.11
CA ALA A 140 43.33 -24.57 53.64
C ALA A 140 44.79 -24.40 54.09
N MET A 141 45.35 -23.19 54.02
CA MET A 141 46.71 -22.91 54.50
C MET A 141 46.85 -23.10 56.01
N LYS A 142 45.85 -22.72 56.82
CA LYS A 142 45.83 -23.02 58.26
C LYS A 142 45.78 -24.53 58.53
N ASN A 143 44.97 -25.28 57.78
CA ASN A 143 44.90 -26.73 57.91
C ASN A 143 46.24 -27.39 57.53
N VAL A 144 46.93 -26.91 56.50
CA VAL A 144 48.28 -27.40 56.13
C VAL A 144 49.29 -27.10 57.23
N GLU A 145 49.28 -25.90 57.82
CA GLU A 145 50.13 -25.55 58.97
C GLU A 145 49.89 -26.51 60.15
N GLN A 146 48.62 -26.78 60.48
CA GLN A 146 48.28 -27.70 61.56
C GLN A 146 48.75 -29.13 61.28
N ILE A 147 48.52 -29.65 60.07
CA ILE A 147 48.98 -30.98 59.64
C ILE A 147 50.51 -31.06 59.71
N ALA A 148 51.23 -30.00 59.32
CA ALA A 148 52.68 -29.96 59.41
C ALA A 148 53.19 -29.97 60.85
N ILE A 149 52.54 -29.24 61.77
CA ILE A 149 52.83 -29.28 63.21
C ILE A 149 52.59 -30.69 63.75
N ASP A 150 51.42 -31.27 63.48
CA ASP A 150 51.04 -32.60 63.99
C ASP A 150 51.98 -33.69 63.46
N THR A 151 52.36 -33.61 62.18
CA THR A 151 53.31 -34.55 61.55
C THR A 151 54.71 -34.41 62.15
N THR A 152 55.18 -33.17 62.36
CA THR A 152 56.51 -32.91 62.95
C THR A 152 56.55 -33.36 64.42
N ALA A 153 55.47 -33.15 65.18
CA ALA A 153 55.31 -33.65 66.55
C ALA A 153 55.34 -35.19 66.58
N ALA A 154 54.60 -35.85 65.69
CA ALA A 154 54.60 -37.32 65.59
C ALA A 154 55.98 -37.88 65.22
N MET A 155 56.71 -37.24 64.30
CA MET A 155 58.07 -37.65 63.95
C MET A 155 59.06 -37.45 65.11
N THR A 156 59.09 -36.27 65.74
CA THR A 156 60.01 -35.98 66.86
C THR A 156 59.77 -36.86 68.10
N ALA A 157 58.50 -37.17 68.39
CA ALA A 157 58.14 -38.15 69.42
C ALA A 157 58.72 -39.54 69.13
N ARG A 158 58.75 -39.96 67.85
CA ARG A 158 59.33 -41.24 67.43
C ARG A 158 60.86 -41.30 67.60
N PHE A 159 61.54 -40.15 67.59
CA PHE A 159 62.97 -40.02 67.84
C PHE A 159 63.33 -39.73 69.32
N GLY A 160 62.35 -39.71 70.24
CA GLY A 160 62.59 -39.54 71.67
C GLY A 160 62.89 -38.11 72.13
N LEU A 161 62.70 -37.11 71.25
CA LEU A 161 62.89 -35.69 71.55
C LEU A 161 61.56 -35.07 72.04
N LYS A 162 61.52 -34.58 73.28
CA LYS A 162 60.37 -33.82 73.81
C LYS A 162 60.53 -32.34 73.46
N SER A 163 59.79 -31.87 72.47
CA SER A 163 59.72 -30.45 72.11
C SER A 163 58.39 -29.87 72.60
N SER A 164 58.37 -28.62 73.06
CA SER A 164 57.12 -27.98 73.47
C SER A 164 56.25 -27.66 72.25
N ALA A 165 54.92 -27.66 72.42
CA ALA A 165 53.98 -27.32 71.35
C ALA A 165 54.20 -25.89 70.80
N ALA A 166 54.72 -24.99 71.63
CA ALA A 166 55.06 -23.62 71.23
C ALA A 166 56.30 -23.57 70.32
N ASP A 167 57.32 -24.38 70.61
CA ASP A 167 58.56 -24.43 69.81
C ASP A 167 58.32 -25.07 68.45
N LEU A 168 57.51 -26.13 68.38
CA LEU A 168 57.13 -26.78 67.13
C LEU A 168 56.32 -25.85 66.22
N LYS A 169 55.36 -25.10 66.79
CA LYS A 169 54.59 -24.10 66.04
C LYS A 169 55.48 -22.97 65.51
N SER A 170 56.40 -22.47 66.33
CA SER A 170 57.39 -21.45 65.94
C SER A 170 58.30 -21.94 64.80
N ALA A 171 58.83 -23.16 64.89
CA ALA A 171 59.71 -23.73 63.87
C ALA A 171 59.00 -24.00 62.54
N VAL A 172 57.77 -24.54 62.59
CA VAL A 172 56.97 -24.83 61.37
C VAL A 172 56.53 -23.53 60.69
N SER A 173 56.08 -22.53 61.45
CA SER A 173 55.71 -21.22 60.88
C SER A 173 56.92 -20.48 60.29
N ALA A 174 58.09 -20.54 60.93
CA ALA A 174 59.33 -20.00 60.36
C ALA A 174 59.79 -20.71 59.08
N ALA A 175 59.53 -22.01 58.94
CA ALA A 175 59.82 -22.77 57.73
C ALA A 175 58.83 -22.49 56.59
N MET A 176 57.54 -22.32 56.91
CA MET A 176 56.46 -22.00 55.97
C MET A 176 56.54 -20.55 55.44
N GLY A 177 57.06 -19.61 56.24
CA GLY A 177 57.26 -18.21 55.86
C GLY A 177 58.56 -17.93 55.10
N LYS A 178 59.41 -18.94 54.89
CA LYS A 178 60.67 -18.81 54.12
C LYS A 178 60.41 -18.99 52.63
N LYS A 179 59.87 -17.96 51.98
CA LYS A 179 59.96 -17.75 50.54
C LYS A 179 59.96 -16.26 50.21
#